data_AF-A0A958AI36-F1
#
_entry.id   AF-A0A958AI36-F1
#
_cell.length_a   1.000
_cell.length_b   1.000
_cell.length_c   1.000
_cell.angle_alpha   90.00
_cell.angle_beta   90.00
_cell.angle_gamma   90.00
#
_symmetry.space_group_name_H-M   'P 1'
#
loop_
_entity.id
_entity.type
_entity.pdbx_description
1 polymer ?
#
loop_
_entity_poly.entity_id
_entity_poly.type
_entity_poly.pdbx_seq_one_letter_code
_entity_poly.pdbx_strand_id
1 'polypeptide(L)'
;MQEVVCFNCGRIVHISPDAELCSVCGENLRELIHPAYASRYFYDRAANLVAGSDLLQALREVDRGLNYQASSELRLLGAILSQQMGDFEQMRRHVAAVPVDDVLRPEAEWLLRSHQERKRDERTARRIASLPPLTDDVSPFEEDVTLPVPITKPEFVRSTKQRPPTRRGRERTVVGLAVMLLLLAVVTTGFALRDSEWSAILPWSATAESVTDDTADPAIVAPVYQPKEQESESGPILAPTATSAIGVPEDVVEIIPEPVAQGTLSA
;
A
#
# COMPACT_ATOMS: atom_id res chain seq x y z
N MET A 1 8.63 21.91 -5.42
CA MET A 1 7.57 22.95 -5.32
C MET A 1 6.92 23.09 -6.68
N GLN A 2 5.61 23.30 -6.75
CA GLN A 2 4.87 23.48 -8.01
C GLN A 2 4.40 24.94 -8.12
N GLU A 3 4.60 25.54 -9.30
CA GLU A 3 4.08 26.88 -9.61
C GLU A 3 2.65 26.76 -10.12
N VAL A 4 1.74 27.54 -9.53
CA VAL A 4 0.34 27.64 -9.98
C VAL A 4 -0.13 29.09 -9.94
N VAL A 5 -1.14 29.41 -10.73
CA VAL A 5 -1.81 30.72 -10.67
C VAL A 5 -3.03 30.58 -9.77
N CYS A 6 -3.12 31.43 -8.74
CA CYS A 6 -4.31 31.49 -7.90
C CYS A 6 -5.46 32.15 -8.67
N PHE A 7 -6.59 31.45 -8.83
CA PHE A 7 -7.76 32.00 -9.53
C PHE A 7 -8.45 33.17 -8.83
N ASN A 8 -8.29 33.28 -7.50
CA ASN A 8 -8.91 34.36 -6.72
C ASN A 8 -8.13 35.68 -6.85
N CYS A 9 -6.80 35.66 -6.67
CA CYS A 9 -5.98 36.89 -6.68
C CYS A 9 -5.13 37.09 -7.96
N GLY A 10 -5.16 36.13 -8.89
CA GLY A 10 -4.43 36.20 -10.17
C GLY A 10 -2.90 36.15 -10.07
N ARG A 11 -2.34 35.83 -8.89
CA ARG A 11 -0.89 35.79 -8.67
C ARG A 11 -0.34 34.38 -8.85
N ILE A 12 0.88 34.29 -9.35
CA ILE A 12 1.67 33.06 -9.38
C ILE A 12 2.18 32.80 -7.95
N VAL A 13 1.89 31.61 -7.43
CA VAL A 13 2.32 31.17 -6.11
C VAL A 13 2.93 29.77 -6.18
N HIS A 14 3.85 29.48 -5.27
CA HIS A 14 4.42 28.15 -5.12
C HIS A 14 3.64 27.37 -4.07
N ILE A 15 3.11 26.21 -4.46
CA ILE A 15 2.38 25.33 -3.56
C ILE A 15 3.06 23.95 -3.43
N SER A 16 2.71 23.26 -2.36
CA SER A 16 3.12 21.88 -2.08
C SER A 16 2.06 21.18 -1.24
N PRO A 17 2.10 19.85 -1.09
CA PRO A 17 1.17 19.13 -0.21
C PRO A 17 1.26 19.53 1.29
N ASP A 18 2.30 20.28 1.69
CA ASP A 18 2.41 20.89 3.02
C ASP A 18 1.88 22.33 3.08
N ALA A 19 1.75 22.98 1.93
CA ALA A 19 1.36 24.37 1.79
C ALA A 19 0.38 24.50 0.61
N GLU A 20 -0.87 24.11 0.87
CA GLU A 20 -1.95 24.06 -0.11
C GLU A 20 -2.65 25.41 -0.30
N LEU A 21 -2.48 26.34 0.64
CA LEU A 21 -3.14 27.64 0.63
C LEU A 21 -2.33 28.68 -0.14
N CYS A 22 -3.03 29.58 -0.82
CA CYS A 22 -2.44 30.76 -1.42
C CYS A 22 -1.82 31.65 -0.33
N SER A 23 -0.53 31.97 -0.45
CA SER A 23 0.19 32.82 0.51
C SER A 23 -0.32 34.28 0.58
N VAL A 24 -1.12 34.72 -0.40
CA VAL A 24 -1.61 36.10 -0.50
C VAL A 24 -3.05 36.24 -0.04
N CYS A 25 -3.96 35.39 -0.54
CA CYS A 25 -5.40 35.49 -0.26
C CYS A 25 -5.94 34.35 0.62
N GLY A 26 -5.14 33.32 0.94
CA GLY A 26 -5.57 32.19 1.76
C GLY A 26 -6.47 31.17 1.05
N GLU A 27 -6.72 31.33 -0.25
CA GLU A 27 -7.54 30.40 -1.04
C GLU A 27 -6.94 28.98 -1.06
N ASN A 28 -7.79 27.95 -1.04
CA ASN A 28 -7.31 26.57 -1.11
C ASN A 28 -6.99 26.18 -2.56
N LEU A 29 -5.72 25.84 -2.82
CA LEU A 29 -5.21 25.48 -4.14
C LEU A 29 -4.89 23.98 -4.25
N ARG A 30 -5.38 23.15 -3.32
CA ARG A 30 -5.11 21.70 -3.29
C ARG A 30 -5.44 21.01 -4.61
N GLU A 31 -6.57 21.35 -5.22
CA GLU A 31 -7.03 20.75 -6.48
C GLU A 31 -6.11 21.06 -7.67
N LEU A 32 -5.27 22.10 -7.56
CA LEU A 32 -4.30 22.46 -8.60
C LEU A 32 -2.98 21.69 -8.48
N ILE A 33 -2.78 20.94 -7.40
CA ILE A 33 -1.60 20.10 -7.20
C ILE A 33 -1.72 18.87 -8.09
N HIS A 34 -0.77 18.69 -9.01
CA HIS A 34 -0.80 17.55 -9.91
C HIS A 34 -0.61 16.24 -9.11
N PRO A 35 -1.41 15.19 -9.33
CA PRO A 35 -1.36 13.97 -8.52
C PRO A 35 0.01 13.28 -8.59
N ALA A 36 0.65 13.25 -9.76
CA ALA A 36 2.00 12.70 -9.91
C ALA A 36 3.09 13.52 -9.17
N TYR A 37 2.89 14.84 -9.03
CA TYR A 37 3.79 15.67 -8.23
C TYR A 37 3.59 15.40 -6.74
N ALA A 38 2.34 15.25 -6.30
CA ALA A 38 2.02 14.92 -4.91
C ALA A 38 2.59 13.54 -4.51
N SER A 39 2.39 12.49 -5.32
CA SER A 39 2.93 11.15 -5.02
C SER A 39 4.45 11.17 -4.89
N ARG A 40 5.14 11.83 -5.83
CA ARG A 40 6.59 11.98 -5.81
C ARG A 40 7.07 12.76 -4.57
N TYR A 41 6.39 13.83 -4.20
CA TYR A 41 6.72 14.63 -3.02
C TYR A 41 6.73 13.76 -1.74
N PHE A 42 5.69 12.96 -1.52
CA PHE A 42 5.62 12.08 -0.35
C PHE A 42 6.63 10.92 -0.44
N TYR A 43 6.86 10.38 -1.63
CA TYR A 43 7.87 9.34 -1.85
C TYR A 43 9.28 9.85 -1.49
N ASP A 44 9.70 10.98 -2.05
CA ASP A 44 11.02 11.57 -1.83
C ASP A 44 11.23 11.89 -0.35
N ARG A 45 10.21 12.41 0.32
CA ARG A 45 10.28 12.72 1.75
C ARG A 45 10.37 11.47 2.62
N ALA A 46 9.58 10.44 2.33
CA ALA A 46 9.70 9.16 3.01
C ALA A 46 11.07 8.53 2.78
N ALA A 47 11.61 8.57 1.56
CA ALA A 47 12.95 8.07 1.25
C ALA A 47 14.05 8.81 2.04
N ASN A 48 13.94 10.13 2.17
CA ASN A 48 14.87 10.91 3.00
C ASN A 48 14.81 10.53 4.48
N LEU A 49 13.61 10.23 5.01
CA LEU A 49 13.45 9.77 6.39
C LEU A 49 14.04 8.37 6.60
N VAL A 50 13.91 7.48 5.61
CA VAL A 50 14.56 6.15 5.63
C VAL A 50 16.09 6.29 5.61
N ALA A 51 16.62 7.22 4.82
CA ALA A 51 18.06 7.51 4.81
C ALA A 51 18.54 8.03 6.18
N GLY A 52 17.67 8.72 6.92
CA GLY A 52 17.88 9.12 8.32
C GLY A 52 17.64 8.03 9.36
N SER A 53 17.36 6.78 8.95
CA SER A 53 17.01 5.62 9.80
C SER A 53 15.67 5.72 10.58
N ASP A 54 14.84 6.72 10.29
CA ASP A 54 13.54 6.94 10.96
C ASP A 54 12.39 6.23 10.21
N LEU A 55 12.36 4.90 10.29
CA LEU A 55 11.37 4.06 9.59
C LEU A 55 9.90 4.38 9.98
N LEU A 56 9.65 4.64 11.25
CA LEU A 56 8.30 4.97 11.74
C LEU A 56 7.81 6.32 11.20
N GLN A 57 8.71 7.29 11.06
CA GLN A 57 8.35 8.58 10.49
C GLN A 57 8.15 8.48 8.98
N ALA A 58 9.00 7.70 8.29
CA ALA A 58 8.84 7.41 6.88
C ALA A 58 7.47 6.77 6.59
N LEU A 59 7.07 5.77 7.39
CA LEU A 59 5.76 5.14 7.23
C LEU A 59 4.61 6.13 7.47
N ARG A 60 4.70 6.99 8.49
CA ARG A 60 3.69 8.04 8.71
C ARG A 60 3.58 9.00 7.53
N GLU A 61 4.69 9.33 6.90
CA GLU A 61 4.68 10.20 5.71
C GLU A 61 4.06 9.47 4.50
N VAL A 62 4.30 8.17 4.35
CA VAL A 62 3.61 7.35 3.35
C VAL A 62 2.11 7.30 3.61
N ASP A 63 1.67 7.06 4.85
CA ASP A 63 0.24 7.04 5.20
C ASP A 63 -0.42 8.40 4.96
N ARG A 64 0.28 9.50 5.28
CA ARG A 64 -0.17 10.86 4.94
C ARG A 64 -0.31 11.04 3.43
N GLY A 65 0.67 10.58 2.66
CA GLY A 65 0.63 10.61 1.19
C GLY A 65 -0.51 9.79 0.61
N LEU A 66 -0.78 8.60 1.14
CA LEU A 66 -1.88 7.74 0.71
C LEU A 66 -3.26 8.34 1.01
N ASN A 67 -3.40 9.04 2.13
CA ASN A 67 -4.61 9.80 2.47
C ASN A 67 -4.77 11.05 1.58
N TYR A 68 -3.65 11.62 1.11
CA TYR A 68 -3.66 12.76 0.21
C TYR A 68 -4.01 12.35 -1.23
N GLN A 69 -3.31 11.35 -1.76
CA GLN A 69 -3.46 10.79 -3.10
C GLN A 69 -3.12 9.29 -3.08
N ALA A 70 -4.08 8.46 -3.43
CA ALA A 70 -3.84 7.03 -3.58
C ALA A 70 -2.88 6.78 -4.75
N SER A 71 -1.75 6.13 -4.47
CA SER A 71 -0.74 5.72 -5.46
C SER A 71 -0.23 4.31 -5.14
N SER A 72 -0.04 3.49 -6.17
CA SER A 72 0.54 2.15 -6.06
C SER A 72 2.00 2.19 -5.62
N GLU A 73 2.77 3.18 -6.06
CA GLU A 73 4.16 3.39 -5.64
C GLU A 73 4.26 3.61 -4.12
N LEU A 74 3.41 4.49 -3.57
CA LEU A 74 3.36 4.75 -2.13
C LEU A 74 2.90 3.52 -1.35
N ARG A 75 1.97 2.72 -1.90
CA ARG A 75 1.55 1.46 -1.28
C ARG A 75 2.70 0.45 -1.24
N LEU A 76 3.45 0.32 -2.33
CA LEU A 76 4.60 -0.58 -2.39
C LEU A 76 5.69 -0.14 -1.41
N LEU A 77 5.99 1.16 -1.33
CA LEU A 77 6.91 1.69 -0.33
C LEU A 77 6.45 1.40 1.10
N GLY A 78 5.18 1.65 1.41
CA GLY A 78 4.59 1.32 2.72
C GLY A 78 4.71 -0.17 3.07
N ALA A 79 4.53 -1.06 2.09
CA ALA A 79 4.74 -2.50 2.27
C ALA A 79 6.19 -2.84 2.62
N ILE A 80 7.16 -2.28 1.89
CA ILE A 80 8.60 -2.49 2.13
C ILE A 80 8.99 -1.99 3.53
N LEU A 81 8.55 -0.79 3.91
CA LEU A 81 8.82 -0.24 5.24
C LEU A 81 8.22 -1.10 6.36
N SER A 82 6.98 -1.54 6.19
CA SER A 82 6.32 -2.43 7.15
C SER A 82 7.07 -3.76 7.29
N GLN A 83 7.59 -4.31 6.19
CA GLN A 83 8.42 -5.52 6.21
C GLN A 83 9.72 -5.31 6.99
N GLN A 84 10.39 -4.17 6.80
CA GLN A 84 11.63 -3.82 7.52
C GLN A 84 11.38 -3.67 9.03
N MET A 85 10.24 -3.13 9.43
CA MET A 85 9.84 -3.03 10.84
C MET A 85 9.33 -4.35 11.44
N GLY A 86 9.12 -5.38 10.63
CA GLY A 86 8.58 -6.68 11.07
C GLY A 86 7.05 -6.71 11.22
N ASP A 87 6.34 -5.65 10.83
CA ASP A 87 4.87 -5.66 10.78
C ASP A 87 4.38 -6.26 9.45
N PHE A 88 4.32 -7.59 9.45
CA PHE A 88 3.85 -8.35 8.29
C PHE A 88 2.35 -8.21 8.02
N GLU A 89 1.54 -7.79 9.00
CA GLU A 89 0.12 -7.56 8.78
C GLU A 89 -0.09 -6.27 8.00
N GLN A 90 0.61 -5.21 8.40
CA GLN A 90 0.59 -3.95 7.67
C GLN A 90 1.15 -4.11 6.26
N MET A 91 2.26 -4.84 6.10
CA MET A 91 2.80 -5.19 4.79
C MET A 91 1.74 -5.86 3.89
N ARG A 92 1.01 -6.85 4.41
CA ARG A 92 -0.06 -7.53 3.65
C ARG A 92 -1.19 -6.58 3.25
N ARG A 93 -1.60 -5.68 4.15
CA ARG A 93 -2.63 -4.67 3.87
C ARG A 93 -2.23 -3.74 2.73
N HIS A 94 -0.98 -3.25 2.73
CA HIS A 94 -0.48 -2.40 1.65
C HIS A 94 -0.40 -3.14 0.30
N VAL A 95 0.12 -4.37 0.29
CA VAL A 95 0.18 -5.19 -0.94
C VAL A 95 -1.21 -5.45 -1.50
N ALA A 96 -2.17 -5.82 -0.65
CA ALA A 96 -3.54 -6.10 -1.07
C ALA A 96 -4.22 -4.86 -1.67
N ALA A 97 -3.89 -3.67 -1.18
CA ALA A 97 -4.45 -2.41 -1.65
C ALA A 97 -3.92 -1.97 -3.03
N VAL A 98 -2.81 -2.52 -3.55
CA VAL A 98 -2.36 -2.20 -4.93
C VAL A 98 -3.46 -2.65 -5.93
N PRO A 99 -3.73 -1.93 -7.04
CA PRO A 99 -4.69 -2.39 -8.05
C PRO A 99 -4.17 -3.61 -8.83
N VAL A 100 -5.07 -4.46 -9.34
CA VAL A 100 -4.68 -5.70 -10.05
C VAL A 100 -4.04 -5.40 -11.41
N ASP A 101 -4.52 -4.36 -12.08
CA ASP A 101 -4.03 -3.95 -13.41
C ASP A 101 -2.80 -3.02 -13.35
N ASP A 102 -2.27 -2.77 -12.15
CA ASP A 102 -1.12 -1.87 -11.97
C ASP A 102 0.18 -2.57 -12.34
N VAL A 103 1.10 -1.82 -12.95
CA VAL A 103 2.43 -2.31 -13.36
C VAL A 103 3.23 -2.84 -12.17
N LEU A 104 3.02 -2.29 -10.97
CA LEU A 104 3.73 -2.66 -9.74
C LEU A 104 3.12 -3.85 -8.98
N ARG A 105 2.05 -4.44 -9.51
CA ARG A 105 1.38 -5.60 -8.89
C ARG A 105 2.29 -6.82 -8.76
N PRO A 106 3.08 -7.23 -9.79
CA PRO A 106 4.00 -8.36 -9.67
C PRO A 106 5.06 -8.19 -8.58
N GLU A 107 5.57 -6.98 -8.38
CA GLU A 107 6.57 -6.60 -7.37
C GLU A 107 5.95 -6.72 -5.97
N ALA A 108 4.71 -6.22 -5.81
CA ALA A 108 3.98 -6.34 -4.56
C ALA A 108 3.72 -7.81 -4.19
N GLU A 109 3.36 -8.65 -5.16
CA GLU A 109 3.18 -10.11 -4.95
C GLU A 109 4.50 -10.84 -4.68
N TRP A 110 5.58 -10.40 -5.31
CA TRP A 110 6.91 -10.93 -5.04
C TRP A 110 7.31 -10.73 -3.58
N LEU A 111 7.00 -9.57 -2.97
CA LEU A 111 7.24 -9.35 -1.54
C LEU A 111 6.55 -10.38 -0.65
N LEU A 112 5.29 -10.75 -0.97
CA LEU A 112 4.57 -11.79 -0.23
C LEU A 112 5.23 -13.15 -0.38
N ARG A 113 5.62 -13.54 -1.60
CA ARG A 113 6.27 -14.83 -1.88
C ARG A 113 7.64 -14.92 -1.20
N SER A 114 8.46 -13.88 -1.32
CA SER A 114 9.78 -13.79 -0.69
C SER A 114 9.69 -13.94 0.84
N HIS A 115 8.73 -13.27 1.49
CA HIS A 115 8.53 -13.41 2.92
C HIS A 115 8.03 -14.82 3.32
N GLN A 116 7.17 -15.44 2.52
CA GLN A 116 6.71 -16.82 2.77
C GLN A 116 7.85 -17.84 2.64
N GLU A 117 8.71 -17.66 1.64
CA GLU A 117 9.91 -18.47 1.42
C GLU A 117 10.86 -18.38 2.62
N ARG A 118 11.21 -17.15 3.03
CA ARG A 118 12.03 -16.93 4.23
C ARG A 118 11.46 -17.62 5.48
N LYS A 119 10.14 -17.56 5.68
CA LYS A 119 9.48 -18.26 6.80
C LYS A 119 9.51 -19.78 6.67
N ARG A 120 9.50 -20.34 5.45
CA ARG A 120 9.68 -21.78 5.25
C ARG A 120 11.11 -22.19 5.58
N ASP A 121 12.08 -21.38 5.18
CA ASP A 121 13.50 -21.65 5.45
C ASP A 121 13.79 -21.62 6.95
N GLU A 122 13.28 -20.60 7.66
CA GLU A 122 13.39 -20.53 9.12
C GLU A 122 12.79 -21.76 9.82
N ARG A 123 11.64 -22.26 9.35
CA ARG A 123 11.02 -23.48 9.90
C ARG A 123 11.83 -24.73 9.60
N THR A 124 12.40 -24.83 8.41
CA THR A 124 13.25 -25.94 8.01
C THR A 124 14.55 -25.94 8.80
N ALA A 125 15.19 -24.79 8.95
CA ALA A 125 16.39 -24.62 9.78
C ALA A 125 16.13 -25.00 11.24
N ARG A 126 15.01 -24.55 11.82
CA ARG A 126 14.61 -24.96 13.18
C ARG A 126 14.36 -26.46 13.29
N ARG A 127 13.77 -27.09 12.27
CA ARG A 127 13.55 -28.54 12.25
C ARG A 127 14.88 -29.29 12.22
N ILE A 128 15.81 -28.87 11.37
CA ILE A 128 17.15 -29.47 11.28
C ILE A 128 17.90 -29.31 12.60
N ALA A 129 17.87 -28.11 13.19
CA ALA A 129 18.50 -27.87 14.49
C ALA A 129 17.87 -28.66 15.65
N SER A 130 16.59 -29.08 15.52
CA SER A 130 15.90 -29.91 16.51
C SER A 130 16.10 -31.42 16.33
N LEU A 131 16.75 -31.85 15.25
CA LEU A 131 17.11 -33.26 15.10
C LEU A 131 18.22 -33.59 16.11
N PRO A 132 18.11 -34.71 16.85
CA PRO A 132 19.18 -35.14 17.73
C PRO A 132 20.48 -35.33 16.91
N PRO A 133 21.65 -35.03 17.49
CA PRO A 133 22.91 -35.32 16.83
C PRO A 133 22.92 -36.80 16.45
N LEU A 134 23.10 -37.08 15.16
CA LEU A 134 23.37 -38.43 14.68
C LEU A 134 24.65 -38.87 15.40
N THR A 135 24.51 -39.72 16.42
CA THR A 135 25.65 -40.43 16.98
C THR A 135 26.15 -41.34 15.87
N ASP A 136 27.29 -40.96 15.30
CA ASP A 136 28.09 -41.79 14.41
C ASP A 136 28.54 -43.02 15.20
N ASP A 137 27.68 -44.03 15.30
CA ASP A 137 28.06 -45.39 15.65
C ASP A 137 28.02 -46.22 14.36
N VAL A 138 28.97 -45.92 13.48
CA VAL A 138 29.29 -46.74 12.31
C VAL A 138 30.47 -47.63 12.70
N SER A 139 30.17 -48.89 13.01
CA SER A 139 31.14 -49.98 12.94
C SER A 139 31.65 -50.10 11.50
N PRO A 140 32.96 -50.14 11.25
CA PRO A 140 33.49 -50.36 9.91
C PRO A 140 33.29 -51.84 9.55
N PHE A 141 32.38 -52.11 8.62
CA PHE A 141 32.37 -53.37 7.90
C PHE A 141 33.01 -53.12 6.54
N GLU A 142 34.26 -53.57 6.42
CA GLU A 142 34.92 -53.76 5.13
C GLU A 142 34.16 -54.84 4.37
N GLU A 143 33.68 -54.56 3.16
CA GLU A 143 33.55 -55.60 2.14
C GLU A 143 33.66 -54.98 0.74
N ASP A 144 34.67 -55.46 0.04
CA ASP A 144 35.23 -55.05 -1.23
C ASP A 144 34.49 -55.74 -2.39
N VAL A 145 33.70 -55.01 -3.20
CA VAL A 145 33.31 -55.45 -4.57
C VAL A 145 33.02 -54.23 -5.49
N THR A 146 34.00 -53.92 -6.34
CA THR A 146 33.96 -53.50 -7.77
C THR A 146 32.75 -52.71 -8.38
N LEU A 147 33.08 -51.54 -8.99
CA LEU A 147 32.34 -50.60 -9.89
C LEU A 147 31.63 -51.23 -11.14
N PRO A 148 30.79 -50.52 -11.97
CA PRO A 148 30.44 -49.07 -12.06
C PRO A 148 28.93 -48.66 -12.28
N VAL A 149 28.59 -47.42 -11.88
CA VAL A 149 27.67 -46.36 -12.43
C VAL A 149 26.55 -46.76 -13.46
N PRO A 150 25.27 -46.31 -13.29
CA PRO A 150 24.85 -45.01 -13.84
C PRO A 150 23.98 -44.13 -12.94
N ILE A 151 24.23 -42.82 -13.09
CA ILE A 151 23.40 -41.71 -12.63
C ILE A 151 22.01 -41.83 -13.26
N THR A 152 21.02 -42.28 -12.49
CA THR A 152 19.59 -42.15 -12.83
C THR A 152 18.95 -41.12 -11.91
N LYS A 153 18.29 -40.14 -12.55
CA LYS A 153 17.47 -39.08 -11.95
C LYS A 153 16.65 -39.59 -10.76
N PRO A 154 16.58 -38.88 -9.63
CA PRO A 154 15.57 -39.18 -8.63
C PRO A 154 14.20 -38.79 -9.19
N GLU A 155 13.48 -39.80 -9.66
CA GLU A 155 12.05 -39.75 -9.93
C GLU A 155 11.35 -39.41 -8.62
N PHE A 156 10.62 -38.29 -8.64
CA PHE A 156 9.92 -37.72 -7.50
C PHE A 156 8.75 -38.64 -7.12
N VAL A 157 9.01 -39.69 -6.34
CA VAL A 157 7.95 -40.52 -5.76
C VAL A 157 7.24 -39.69 -4.68
N ARG A 158 6.14 -39.07 -5.08
CA ARG A 158 5.13 -38.48 -4.20
C ARG A 158 4.59 -39.58 -3.28
N SER A 159 5.18 -39.73 -2.10
CA SER A 159 4.60 -40.56 -1.04
C SER A 159 3.42 -39.82 -0.41
N THR A 160 2.23 -40.09 -0.93
CA THR A 160 0.95 -39.73 -0.31
C THR A 160 0.67 -40.61 0.90
N LYS A 161 1.36 -40.37 2.02
CA LYS A 161 0.91 -40.85 3.34
C LYS A 161 0.16 -39.74 4.07
N GLN A 162 -1.15 -39.67 3.82
CA GLN A 162 -2.08 -38.95 4.68
C GLN A 162 -2.02 -39.59 6.09
N ARG A 163 -1.44 -38.87 7.05
CA ARG A 163 -1.64 -39.18 8.48
C ARG A 163 -3.01 -38.65 8.90
N PRO A 164 -3.82 -39.43 9.64
CA PRO A 164 -5.08 -38.94 10.18
C PRO A 164 -4.83 -37.85 11.24
N PRO A 165 -5.72 -36.84 11.34
CA PRO A 165 -5.60 -35.80 12.37
C PRO A 165 -5.83 -36.42 13.75
N THR A 166 -4.81 -36.31 14.61
CA THR A 166 -4.93 -36.69 16.01
C THR A 166 -5.78 -35.66 16.74
N ARG A 167 -6.90 -36.16 17.26
CA ARG A 167 -7.92 -35.46 18.03
C ARG A 167 -7.39 -35.15 19.45
N ARG A 168 -6.47 -34.20 19.58
CA ARG A 168 -6.01 -33.64 20.88
C ARG A 168 -6.12 -32.12 20.84
N GLY A 169 -7.33 -31.60 21.03
CA GLY A 169 -7.57 -30.15 20.99
C GLY A 169 -8.80 -29.67 21.74
N ARG A 170 -9.37 -30.48 22.65
CA ARG A 170 -10.63 -30.13 23.33
C ARG A 170 -10.43 -29.51 24.73
N GLU A 171 -9.23 -29.56 25.28
CA GLU A 171 -8.96 -29.02 26.63
C GLU A 171 -8.37 -27.60 26.62
N ARG A 172 -7.80 -27.13 25.50
CA ARG A 172 -7.25 -25.76 25.41
C ARG A 172 -8.30 -24.69 25.11
N THR A 173 -9.48 -25.07 24.61
CA THR A 173 -10.56 -24.13 24.30
C THR A 173 -11.34 -23.69 25.53
N VAL A 174 -11.43 -24.52 26.58
CA VAL A 174 -12.18 -24.19 27.80
C VAL A 174 -11.43 -23.19 28.67
N VAL A 175 -10.10 -23.32 28.78
CA VAL A 175 -9.27 -22.38 29.55
C VAL A 175 -9.22 -21.00 28.87
N GLY A 176 -9.13 -20.96 27.54
CA GLY A 176 -9.14 -19.69 26.79
C GLY A 176 -10.44 -18.90 26.95
N LEU A 177 -11.59 -19.59 27.00
CA LEU A 177 -12.90 -18.94 27.15
C LEU A 177 -13.11 -18.39 28.57
N ALA A 178 -12.62 -19.09 29.60
CA ALA A 178 -12.66 -18.60 30.97
C ALA A 178 -11.82 -17.33 31.19
N VAL A 179 -10.61 -17.27 30.62
CA VAL A 179 -9.75 -16.08 30.71
C VAL A 179 -10.35 -14.90 29.93
N MET A 180 -10.96 -15.15 28.78
CA MET A 180 -11.59 -14.12 27.95
C MET A 180 -12.83 -13.53 28.63
N LEU A 181 -13.66 -14.36 29.28
CA LEU A 181 -14.80 -13.88 30.09
C LEU A 181 -14.34 -13.08 31.32
N LEU A 182 -13.23 -13.47 31.96
CA LEU A 182 -12.70 -12.73 33.11
C LEU A 182 -12.15 -11.36 32.70
N LEU A 183 -11.46 -11.27 31.55
CA LEU A 183 -11.03 -9.98 31.00
C LEU A 183 -12.22 -9.09 30.60
N LEU A 184 -13.27 -9.66 30.01
CA LEU A 184 -14.49 -8.94 29.70
C LEU A 184 -15.18 -8.40 30.96
N ALA A 185 -15.23 -9.19 32.03
CA ALA A 185 -15.80 -8.76 33.30
C ALA A 185 -15.02 -7.61 33.95
N VAL A 186 -13.67 -7.64 33.88
CA VAL A 186 -12.81 -6.55 34.37
C VAL A 186 -12.97 -5.28 33.53
N VAL A 187 -13.09 -5.39 32.22
CA VAL A 187 -13.30 -4.23 31.34
C VAL A 187 -14.67 -3.60 31.57
N THR A 188 -15.74 -4.38 31.70
CA THR A 188 -17.08 -3.83 31.94
C THR A 188 -17.25 -3.21 33.32
N THR A 189 -16.64 -3.79 34.37
CA THR A 189 -16.62 -3.17 35.71
C THR A 189 -15.70 -1.95 35.78
N GLY A 190 -14.59 -1.94 35.02
CA GLY A 190 -13.72 -0.76 34.91
C GLY A 190 -14.36 0.40 34.13
N PHE A 191 -15.21 0.11 33.14
CA PHE A 191 -15.94 1.14 32.39
C PHE A 191 -17.10 1.74 33.21
N ALA A 192 -17.83 0.91 33.96
CA ALA A 192 -18.95 1.37 34.80
C ALA A 192 -18.52 2.31 35.95
N LEU A 193 -17.27 2.20 36.43
CA LEU A 193 -16.72 3.12 37.45
C LEU A 193 -16.19 4.43 36.86
N ARG A 194 -15.98 4.52 35.53
CA ARG A 194 -15.41 5.70 34.86
C ARG A 194 -16.47 6.65 34.26
N ASP A 195 -17.68 6.16 34.03
CA ASP A 195 -18.77 6.95 33.44
C ASP A 195 -19.51 7.89 34.43
N SER A 196 -19.14 7.91 35.72
CA SER A 196 -19.79 8.79 36.71
C SER A 196 -19.34 10.26 36.69
N GLU A 197 -18.31 10.62 35.91
CA GLU A 197 -17.75 11.98 35.88
C GLU A 197 -17.86 12.71 34.52
N TRP A 198 -18.36 12.07 33.45
CA TRP A 198 -18.38 12.66 32.09
C TRP A 198 -19.71 13.27 31.64
N SER A 199 -20.79 13.19 32.43
CA SER A 199 -22.08 13.82 32.10
C SER A 199 -22.16 15.32 32.40
N ALA A 200 -21.09 15.92 32.95
CA ALA A 200 -21.07 17.34 33.32
C ALA A 200 -20.55 18.30 32.23
N ILE A 201 -20.14 17.82 31.05
CA ILE A 201 -19.52 18.67 30.01
C ILE A 201 -20.09 18.37 28.62
N LEU A 202 -21.40 18.54 28.43
CA LEU A 202 -21.99 18.85 27.11
C LEU A 202 -23.31 19.63 27.33
N PRO A 203 -23.34 20.96 27.16
CA PRO A 203 -24.59 21.72 27.15
C PRO A 203 -25.20 21.64 25.75
N TRP A 204 -25.95 20.57 25.47
CA TRP A 204 -26.90 20.56 24.36
C TRP A 204 -28.29 20.83 24.93
N SER A 205 -28.54 22.08 25.29
CA SER A 205 -29.91 22.53 25.55
C SER A 205 -30.63 22.63 24.21
N ALA A 206 -31.55 21.71 24.01
CA ALA A 206 -32.62 21.82 23.03
C ALA A 206 -33.39 23.12 23.26
N THR A 207 -33.28 24.07 22.33
CA THR A 207 -34.19 25.20 22.23
C THR A 207 -35.39 24.74 21.41
N ALA A 208 -36.39 24.21 22.10
CA ALA A 208 -37.75 24.14 21.58
C ALA A 208 -38.38 25.52 21.81
N GLU A 209 -38.34 26.40 20.81
CA GLU A 209 -39.20 27.57 20.77
C GLU A 209 -40.41 27.26 19.88
N SER A 210 -41.53 27.05 20.55
CA SER A 210 -42.88 27.11 20.00
C SER A 210 -43.20 28.55 19.60
N VAL A 211 -43.43 28.79 18.31
CA VAL A 211 -44.12 29.99 17.83
C VAL A 211 -45.45 29.53 17.21
N THR A 212 -46.53 30.02 17.82
CA THR A 212 -47.93 29.85 17.41
C THR A 212 -48.28 30.74 16.21
N ASP A 213 -49.25 30.26 15.42
CA ASP A 213 -50.14 30.94 14.46
C ASP A 213 -50.13 32.47 14.47
N ASP A 214 -50.10 33.12 13.30
CA ASP A 214 -51.29 33.35 12.46
C ASP A 214 -50.92 34.23 11.25
N THR A 215 -51.74 34.20 10.20
CA THR A 215 -51.86 35.20 9.11
C THR A 215 -51.23 34.89 7.73
N ALA A 216 -52.14 34.43 6.85
CA ALA A 216 -52.32 34.80 5.43
C ALA A 216 -51.36 34.29 4.32
N ASP A 217 -51.89 33.33 3.56
CA ASP A 217 -51.70 33.14 2.11
C ASP A 217 -52.03 34.44 1.29
N PRO A 218 -51.67 34.60 0.00
CA PRO A 218 -51.35 33.55 -0.97
C PRO A 218 -50.19 33.79 -1.96
N ALA A 219 -49.76 32.67 -2.57
CA ALA A 219 -49.30 32.52 -3.95
C ALA A 219 -48.04 33.27 -4.44
N ILE A 220 -46.95 32.52 -4.68
CA ILE A 220 -46.05 32.71 -5.85
C ILE A 220 -45.50 31.34 -6.30
N VAL A 221 -46.07 30.87 -7.42
CA VAL A 221 -45.47 30.21 -8.59
C VAL A 221 -44.09 29.55 -8.42
N ALA A 222 -44.07 28.22 -8.49
CA ALA A 222 -42.89 27.43 -8.82
C ALA A 222 -42.61 27.49 -10.34
N PRO A 223 -41.37 27.76 -10.79
CA PRO A 223 -41.00 27.53 -12.18
C PRO A 223 -40.68 26.04 -12.41
N VAL A 224 -41.53 25.41 -13.23
CA VAL A 224 -41.29 24.13 -13.89
C VAL A 224 -40.09 24.26 -14.81
N TYR A 225 -39.01 23.53 -14.54
CA TYR A 225 -37.87 23.42 -15.46
C TYR A 225 -38.10 22.21 -16.38
N GLN A 226 -38.46 22.48 -17.64
CA GLN A 226 -38.44 21.48 -18.72
C GLN A 226 -37.04 21.46 -19.37
N PRO A 227 -36.37 20.30 -19.46
CA PRO A 227 -35.22 20.13 -20.34
C PRO A 227 -35.69 20.11 -21.80
N LYS A 228 -35.19 21.03 -22.62
CA LYS A 228 -35.30 20.95 -24.09
C LYS A 228 -34.30 19.91 -24.59
N GLU A 229 -34.81 18.86 -25.21
CA GLU A 229 -34.08 18.07 -26.20
C GLU A 229 -33.68 18.99 -27.37
N GLN A 230 -32.38 19.03 -27.66
CA GLN A 230 -31.88 19.52 -28.95
C GLN A 230 -31.26 18.35 -29.69
N GLU A 231 -32.09 17.75 -30.53
CA GLU A 231 -31.73 16.94 -31.66
C GLU A 231 -31.15 17.86 -32.74
N SER A 232 -29.92 17.61 -33.18
CA SER A 232 -29.41 18.16 -34.43
C SER A 232 -28.42 17.18 -35.06
N GLU A 233 -29.01 16.29 -35.85
CA GLU A 233 -28.68 16.07 -37.25
C GLU A 233 -27.24 15.70 -37.64
N SER A 234 -27.13 14.45 -38.05
CA SER A 234 -25.99 13.78 -38.66
C SER A 234 -25.83 14.06 -40.17
N GLY A 235 -24.60 14.39 -40.57
CA GLY A 235 -23.96 13.93 -41.82
C GLY A 235 -23.70 14.97 -42.92
N PRO A 236 -22.85 14.71 -43.94
CA PRO A 236 -22.00 13.52 -44.15
C PRO A 236 -20.51 13.81 -44.45
N ILE A 237 -19.77 12.69 -44.54
CA ILE A 237 -18.36 12.46 -44.86
C ILE A 237 -17.96 12.99 -46.25
N LEU A 238 -16.83 13.70 -46.35
CA LEU A 238 -15.92 13.68 -47.51
C LEU A 238 -14.48 14.02 -47.06
N ALA A 239 -13.59 13.03 -47.10
CA ALA A 239 -12.17 13.19 -47.42
C ALA A 239 -12.00 12.79 -48.91
N PRO A 240 -10.86 12.99 -49.61
CA PRO A 240 -9.54 13.49 -49.19
C PRO A 240 -8.98 14.60 -50.13
N THR A 241 -7.76 15.11 -49.90
CA THR A 241 -6.65 15.27 -50.89
C THR A 241 -5.48 16.05 -50.27
N ALA A 242 -4.28 15.64 -50.69
CA ALA A 242 -2.95 15.88 -50.13
C ALA A 242 -2.25 17.21 -50.51
N THR A 243 -1.06 17.38 -49.92
CA THR A 243 0.17 17.99 -50.49
C THR A 243 0.56 19.38 -50.00
N SER A 244 1.59 19.43 -49.15
CA SER A 244 2.85 20.20 -49.28
C SER A 244 3.47 20.37 -47.87
N ALA A 245 4.55 19.66 -47.53
CA ALA A 245 5.96 19.97 -47.82
C ALA A 245 6.61 20.72 -46.64
N ILE A 246 7.94 20.52 -46.47
CA ILE A 246 8.87 21.05 -45.44
C ILE A 246 8.96 20.13 -44.21
N GLY A 247 10.09 19.53 -43.82
CA GLY A 247 11.48 19.58 -44.28
C GLY A 247 12.31 18.86 -43.20
N VAL A 248 13.01 17.79 -43.59
CA VAL A 248 13.94 17.04 -42.74
C VAL A 248 15.29 17.75 -42.74
N PRO A 249 15.97 17.85 -41.58
CA PRO A 249 17.37 17.43 -41.59
C PRO A 249 17.62 16.28 -40.61
N GLU A 250 18.17 15.21 -41.18
CA GLU A 250 18.99 14.23 -40.49
C GLU A 250 20.24 14.94 -40.00
N ASP A 251 20.58 14.80 -38.71
CA ASP A 251 21.98 14.64 -38.38
C ASP A 251 22.15 13.68 -37.21
N VAL A 252 23.07 12.75 -37.45
CA VAL A 252 23.34 11.51 -36.74
C VAL A 252 24.51 11.77 -35.82
N VAL A 253 24.36 11.53 -34.52
CA VAL A 253 25.52 11.16 -33.67
C VAL A 253 25.10 10.02 -32.74
N GLU A 254 25.38 8.82 -33.22
CA GLU A 254 25.44 7.57 -32.49
C GLU A 254 26.66 7.59 -31.57
N ILE A 255 26.45 7.63 -30.26
CA ILE A 255 27.54 7.46 -29.27
C ILE A 255 27.44 6.05 -28.71
N ILE A 256 28.27 5.17 -29.26
CA ILE A 256 28.57 3.84 -28.73
C ILE A 256 29.52 4.00 -27.52
N PRO A 257 29.23 3.43 -26.34
CA PRO A 257 30.17 3.42 -25.23
C PRO A 257 31.23 2.32 -25.40
N GLU A 258 32.51 2.69 -25.38
CA GLU A 258 33.63 1.75 -25.20
C GLU A 258 33.74 1.30 -23.73
N PRO A 259 34.04 0.01 -23.47
CA PRO A 259 34.29 -0.52 -22.14
C PRO A 259 35.79 -0.48 -21.79
N VAL A 260 36.16 0.13 -20.67
CA VAL A 260 37.51 -0.05 -20.09
C VAL A 260 37.41 -1.01 -18.92
N ALA A 261 37.78 -2.27 -19.18
CA ALA A 261 38.06 -3.28 -18.20
C ALA A 261 39.53 -3.19 -17.75
N GLN A 262 39.70 -3.22 -16.42
CA GLN A 262 40.73 -3.94 -15.65
C GLN A 262 42.24 -3.67 -15.92
N GLY A 263 42.91 -3.25 -14.84
CA GLY A 263 43.93 -4.12 -14.24
C GLY A 263 45.35 -3.59 -14.09
N THR A 264 45.92 -3.89 -12.91
CA THR A 264 47.36 -4.07 -12.58
C THR A 264 48.18 -2.77 -12.45
N LEU A 265 49.25 -2.65 -11.65
CA LEU A 265 49.88 -3.40 -10.56
C LEU A 265 50.94 -2.43 -9.99
N SER A 266 51.19 -2.48 -8.67
CA SER A 266 52.49 -2.26 -8.01
C SER A 266 53.22 -0.90 -8.15
N ALA A 267 53.46 -0.25 -7.00
CA ALA A 267 54.79 -0.07 -6.39
C ALA A 267 54.62 0.51 -4.98
#